data_AF-A0A6N7MHC3-F1
#
_entry.id   AF-A0A6N7MHC3-F1
#
_cell.length_a   1.000
_cell.length_b   1.000
_cell.length_c   1.000
_cell.angle_alpha   90.00
_cell.angle_beta   90.00
_cell.angle_gamma   90.00
#
_symmetry.space_group_name_H-M   'P 1'
#
loop_
_entity.id
_entity.type
_entity.pdbx_description
1 polymer ?
#
loop_
_entity_poly.entity_id
_entity_poly.type
_entity_poly.pdbx_seq_one_letter_code
_entity_poly.pdbx_strand_id
1 'polypeptide(L)'
;MKKKPVLIIAITLVIGFFLGFLTSGIIRNQQLKRFRSFSSAEGFKYRTLRMVEPTEEQMKDLLPVLEKFAKKSQDVRKEYAKEFRNLLKEYHSELKPLLTDEQIQKMESFSQRKPPYKGRRDFQHRREMRRKRDTLRNR
;
A
#
# COMPACT_ATOMS: atom_id res chain seq x y z
N MET A 1 -47.85 17.93 -27.33
CA MET A 1 -46.42 18.21 -27.64
C MET A 1 -45.76 16.94 -28.17
N LYS A 2 -44.94 17.06 -29.24
CA LYS A 2 -44.35 15.92 -29.97
C LYS A 2 -43.45 15.11 -29.00
N LYS A 3 -43.88 13.90 -28.60
CA LYS A 3 -43.20 13.08 -27.56
C LYS A 3 -41.89 12.42 -28.06
N LYS A 4 -41.73 12.30 -29.38
CA LYS A 4 -40.57 11.66 -30.04
C LYS A 4 -39.23 12.38 -29.78
N PRO A 5 -39.10 13.72 -29.92
CA PRO A 5 -37.83 14.39 -29.65
C PRO A 5 -37.43 14.40 -28.18
N VAL A 6 -38.38 14.47 -27.25
CA VAL A 6 -38.09 14.39 -25.80
C VAL A 6 -37.49 13.04 -25.41
N LEU A 7 -37.98 11.95 -26.03
CA LEU A 7 -37.47 10.60 -25.81
C LEU A 7 -36.01 10.46 -26.28
N ILE A 8 -35.68 11.04 -27.44
CA ILE A 8 -34.32 11.00 -27.99
C ILE A 8 -33.35 11.74 -27.06
N ILE A 9 -33.74 12.92 -26.57
CA ILE A 9 -32.92 13.71 -25.63
C ILE A 9 -32.69 12.93 -24.33
N ALA A 10 -33.74 12.31 -23.76
CA ALA A 10 -33.64 11.51 -22.56
C ALA A 10 -32.68 10.32 -22.72
N ILE A 11 -32.73 9.62 -23.85
CA ILE A 11 -31.83 8.48 -24.14
C ILE A 11 -30.38 8.95 -24.25
N THR A 12 -30.11 10.05 -24.96
CA THR A 12 -28.74 10.58 -25.09
C THR A 12 -28.17 11.04 -23.75
N LEU A 13 -29.00 11.61 -22.86
CA LEU A 13 -28.58 12.03 -21.52
C LEU A 13 -28.18 10.84 -20.65
N VAL A 14 -28.97 9.76 -20.70
CA VAL A 14 -28.69 8.52 -19.97
C VAL A 14 -27.40 7.88 -20.46
N ILE A 15 -27.17 7.83 -21.77
CA ILE A 15 -25.92 7.30 -22.35
C ILE A 15 -24.71 8.16 -21.92
N GLY A 16 -24.82 9.48 -21.98
CA GLY A 16 -23.76 10.39 -21.51
C GLY A 16 -23.47 10.23 -20.02
N PHE A 17 -24.51 10.04 -19.20
CA PHE A 17 -24.38 9.78 -17.77
C PHE A 17 -23.66 8.46 -17.50
N PHE A 18 -24.05 7.37 -18.16
CA PHE A 18 -23.37 6.08 -18.02
C PHE A 18 -21.93 6.12 -18.51
N LEU A 19 -21.64 6.82 -19.62
CA LEU A 19 -20.28 7.00 -20.10
C LEU A 19 -19.42 7.75 -19.08
N GLY A 20 -19.88 8.89 -18.57
CA GLY A 20 -19.14 9.65 -17.54
C GLY A 20 -18.98 8.89 -16.22
N PHE A 21 -20.00 8.15 -15.81
CA PHE A 21 -19.97 7.31 -14.61
C PHE A 21 -18.99 6.14 -14.74
N LEU A 22 -18.97 5.45 -15.89
CA LEU A 22 -18.04 4.34 -16.14
C LEU A 22 -16.58 4.82 -16.22
N THR A 23 -16.33 5.98 -16.83
CA THR A 23 -14.96 6.55 -16.88
C THR A 23 -14.41 6.83 -15.48
N SER A 24 -15.25 7.36 -14.59
CA SER A 24 -14.88 7.69 -13.21
C SER A 24 -14.47 6.45 -12.39
N GLY A 25 -15.13 5.31 -12.59
CA GLY A 25 -14.83 4.07 -11.86
C GLY A 25 -13.53 3.37 -12.32
N ILE A 26 -13.18 3.47 -13.61
CA ILE A 26 -12.04 2.75 -14.20
C ILE A 26 -10.71 3.43 -13.84
N ILE A 27 -10.65 4.77 -13.84
CA ILE A 27 -9.44 5.54 -13.51
C ILE A 27 -9.07 5.37 -12.02
N ARG A 28 -10.07 5.40 -11.13
CA ARG A 28 -9.93 5.15 -9.69
C ARG A 28 -9.24 3.82 -9.38
N ASN A 29 -9.53 2.76 -10.15
CA ASN A 29 -9.07 1.41 -9.84
C ASN A 29 -7.67 1.07 -10.38
N GLN A 30 -7.11 1.86 -11.32
CA GLN A 30 -5.79 1.60 -11.89
C GLN A 30 -4.64 2.29 -11.14
N GLN A 31 -4.85 3.48 -10.56
CA GLN A 31 -3.81 4.15 -9.77
C GLN A 31 -3.59 3.50 -8.39
N LEU A 32 -4.63 2.92 -7.79
CA LEU A 32 -4.60 2.36 -6.43
C LEU A 32 -3.95 0.96 -6.32
N LYS A 33 -3.85 0.20 -7.42
CA LYS A 33 -3.43 -1.22 -7.40
C LYS A 33 -1.92 -1.47 -7.27
N ARG A 34 -1.06 -0.44 -7.31
CA ARG A 34 0.40 -0.62 -7.22
C ARG A 34 0.98 -0.66 -5.80
N PHE A 35 0.20 -0.39 -4.75
CA PHE A 35 0.77 -0.07 -3.45
C PHE A 35 0.60 -1.18 -2.40
N ARG A 36 1.71 -1.85 -2.05
CA ARG A 36 1.74 -2.98 -1.08
C ARG A 36 2.64 -2.78 0.13
N SER A 37 3.04 -1.54 0.44
CA SER A 37 3.91 -1.28 1.59
C SER A 37 3.22 -0.33 2.58
N PHE A 38 2.63 -0.90 3.63
CA PHE A 38 2.04 -0.14 4.76
C PHE A 38 3.07 0.75 5.49
N SER A 39 4.37 0.44 5.36
CA SER A 39 5.46 1.16 6.03
C SER A 39 6.14 2.23 5.16
N SER A 40 5.69 2.45 3.91
CA SER A 40 6.29 3.47 3.03
C SER A 40 5.53 4.80 3.05
N ALA A 41 6.16 5.84 2.53
CA ALA A 41 5.52 7.12 2.20
C ALA A 41 4.27 6.89 1.31
N GLU A 42 4.36 5.97 0.36
CA GLU A 42 3.25 5.63 -0.54
C GLU A 42 2.08 4.96 0.19
N GLY A 43 2.34 4.09 1.17
CA GLY A 43 1.29 3.50 2.01
C GLY A 43 0.51 4.54 2.82
N PHE A 44 1.20 5.61 3.24
CA PHE A 44 0.58 6.74 3.92
C PHE A 44 -0.39 7.48 2.99
N LYS A 45 0.04 7.79 1.75
CA LYS A 45 -0.84 8.41 0.73
C LYS A 45 -2.05 7.52 0.45
N TYR A 46 -1.83 6.21 0.24
CA TYR A 46 -2.88 5.25 -0.06
C TYR A 46 -3.98 5.20 1.00
N ARG A 47 -3.61 5.18 2.29
CA ARG A 47 -4.59 5.14 3.38
C ARG A 47 -5.50 6.37 3.35
N THR A 48 -4.91 7.55 3.18
CA THR A 48 -5.68 8.80 3.17
C THR A 48 -6.58 8.90 1.95
N LEU A 49 -6.06 8.54 0.76
CA LEU A 49 -6.85 8.53 -0.47
C LEU A 49 -8.00 7.52 -0.42
N ARG A 50 -7.79 6.36 0.22
CA ARG A 50 -8.85 5.36 0.42
C ARG A 50 -9.91 5.84 1.42
N MET A 51 -9.54 6.63 2.42
CA MET A 51 -10.47 7.11 3.45
C MET A 51 -11.30 8.30 2.98
N VAL A 52 -10.67 9.24 2.28
CA VAL A 52 -11.30 10.50 1.87
C VAL A 52 -12.03 10.37 0.53
N GLU A 53 -11.63 9.40 -0.31
CA GLU A 53 -12.19 9.18 -1.65
C GLU A 53 -12.37 10.49 -2.47
N PRO A 54 -11.31 11.30 -2.65
CA PRO A 54 -11.44 12.63 -3.24
C PRO A 54 -11.77 12.58 -4.75
N THR A 55 -12.43 13.62 -5.24
CA THR A 55 -12.68 13.82 -6.68
C THR A 55 -11.40 14.13 -7.45
N GLU A 56 -11.44 14.06 -8.78
CA GLU A 56 -10.25 14.32 -9.62
C GLU A 56 -9.70 15.74 -9.47
N GLU A 57 -10.57 16.72 -9.27
CA GLU A 57 -10.19 18.11 -9.03
C GLU A 57 -9.51 18.26 -7.67
N GLN A 58 -10.08 17.66 -6.63
CA GLN A 58 -9.51 17.65 -5.28
C GLN A 58 -8.18 16.87 -5.21
N MET A 59 -8.01 15.87 -6.08
CA MET A 59 -6.78 15.08 -6.14
C MET A 59 -5.56 15.96 -6.46
N LYS A 60 -5.71 16.95 -7.35
CA LYS A 60 -4.62 17.84 -7.76
C LYS A 60 -4.06 18.64 -6.58
N ASP A 61 -4.94 19.07 -5.68
CA ASP A 61 -4.57 19.86 -4.50
C ASP A 61 -4.11 18.97 -3.33
N LEU A 62 -4.71 17.78 -3.19
CA LEU A 62 -4.38 16.84 -2.12
C LEU A 62 -3.04 16.13 -2.33
N LEU A 63 -2.69 15.77 -3.57
CA LEU A 63 -1.45 15.05 -3.87
C LEU A 63 -0.18 15.72 -3.33
N PRO A 64 0.08 17.02 -3.54
CA PRO A 64 1.27 17.68 -3.02
C PRO A 64 1.29 17.75 -1.48
N VAL A 65 0.12 17.90 -0.84
CA VAL A 65 0.01 17.85 0.63
C VAL A 65 0.35 16.45 1.15
N LEU A 66 -0.25 15.42 0.57
CA LEU A 66 -0.01 14.03 0.93
C LEU A 66 1.44 13.63 0.69
N GLU A 67 2.08 14.13 -0.36
CA GLU A 67 3.50 13.95 -0.65
C GLU A 67 4.41 14.52 0.44
N LYS A 68 4.20 15.77 0.80
CA LYS A 68 4.96 16.44 1.85
C LYS A 68 4.90 15.67 3.17
N PHE A 69 3.69 15.29 3.59
CA PHE A 69 3.51 14.58 4.86
C PHE A 69 3.92 13.10 4.79
N ALA A 70 3.79 12.45 3.63
CA ALA A 70 4.28 11.10 3.44
C ALA A 70 5.81 11.01 3.60
N LYS A 71 6.55 11.99 3.05
CA LYS A 71 8.00 12.10 3.21
C LYS A 71 8.36 12.36 4.67
N LYS A 72 7.73 13.35 5.31
CA LYS A 72 7.95 13.65 6.74
C LYS A 72 7.68 12.44 7.63
N SER A 73 6.60 11.70 7.37
CA SER A 73 6.27 10.47 8.10
C SER A 73 7.30 9.36 7.89
N GLN A 74 7.88 9.27 6.68
CA GLN A 74 8.98 8.33 6.43
C GLN A 74 10.24 8.71 7.23
N ASP A 75 10.58 9.98 7.29
CA ASP A 75 11.77 10.45 8.01
C ASP A 75 11.60 10.25 9.52
N VAL A 76 10.45 10.60 10.09
CA VAL A 76 10.10 10.30 11.50
C VAL A 76 10.22 8.81 11.80
N ARG A 77 9.72 7.93 10.91
CA ARG A 77 9.84 6.48 11.10
C ARG A 77 11.29 5.99 11.07
N LYS A 78 12.13 6.57 10.22
CA LYS A 78 13.57 6.21 10.16
C LYS A 78 14.28 6.61 11.44
N GLU A 79 14.00 7.80 11.94
CA GLU A 79 14.56 8.32 13.18
C GLU A 79 14.12 7.47 14.38
N TYR A 80 12.81 7.25 14.51
CA TYR A 80 12.27 6.34 15.52
C TYR A 80 12.89 4.94 15.45
N ALA A 81 13.05 4.37 14.26
CA ALA A 81 13.70 3.05 14.11
C ALA A 81 15.19 3.05 14.49
N LYS A 82 15.86 4.21 14.43
CA LYS A 82 17.24 4.36 14.91
C LYS A 82 17.24 4.44 16.44
N GLU A 83 16.42 5.31 17.01
CA GLU A 83 16.29 5.49 18.46
C GLU A 83 15.87 4.20 19.15
N PHE A 84 14.84 3.53 18.63
CA PHE A 84 14.35 2.26 19.15
C PHE A 84 15.43 1.16 19.13
N ARG A 85 16.28 1.13 18.08
CA ARG A 85 17.42 0.19 18.05
C ARG A 85 18.47 0.53 19.10
N ASN A 86 18.70 1.80 19.39
CA ASN A 86 19.64 2.20 20.43
C ASN A 86 19.08 1.86 21.82
N LEU A 87 17.81 2.16 22.07
CA LEU A 87 17.10 1.78 23.30
C LEU A 87 17.17 0.27 23.54
N LEU A 88 16.93 -0.54 22.51
CA LEU A 88 17.03 -1.99 22.64
C LEU A 88 18.46 -2.46 22.96
N LYS A 89 19.48 -1.81 22.38
CA LYS A 89 20.88 -2.14 22.70
C LYS A 89 21.22 -1.82 24.15
N GLU A 90 20.77 -0.67 24.63
CA GLU A 90 20.94 -0.23 26.01
C GLU A 90 20.24 -1.20 26.98
N TYR A 91 18.96 -1.48 26.73
CA TYR A 91 18.19 -2.51 27.43
C TYR A 91 18.91 -3.86 27.47
N HIS A 92 19.43 -4.33 26.33
CA HIS A 92 20.20 -5.58 26.29
C HIS A 92 21.49 -5.51 27.11
N SER A 93 22.20 -4.38 27.09
CA SER A 93 23.45 -4.21 27.85
C SER A 93 23.23 -4.17 29.36
N GLU A 94 22.11 -3.60 29.81
CA GLU A 94 21.73 -3.60 31.22
C GLU A 94 21.20 -4.96 31.69
N LEU A 95 20.50 -5.68 30.82
CA LEU A 95 19.97 -7.00 31.12
C LEU A 95 21.06 -8.07 31.17
N LYS A 96 22.04 -8.01 30.25
CA LYS A 96 23.09 -9.03 30.08
C LYS A 96 23.85 -9.40 31.38
N PRO A 97 24.33 -8.47 32.22
CA PRO A 97 25.04 -8.81 33.46
C PRO A 97 24.15 -9.46 34.52
N LEU A 98 22.82 -9.40 34.38
CA LEU A 98 21.87 -9.98 35.33
C LEU A 98 21.44 -11.41 34.94
N LEU A 99 21.90 -11.91 33.79
CA LEU A 99 21.49 -13.19 33.23
C LEU A 99 22.60 -14.23 33.35
N THR A 100 22.20 -15.50 33.43
CA THR A 100 23.13 -16.61 33.28
C THR A 100 23.53 -16.81 31.81
N ASP A 101 24.67 -17.47 31.57
CA ASP A 101 25.16 -17.72 30.20
C ASP A 101 24.14 -18.52 29.34
N GLU A 102 23.41 -19.45 29.95
CA GLU A 102 22.33 -20.19 29.27
C GLU A 102 21.17 -19.27 28.83
N GLN A 103 20.81 -18.29 29.66
CA GLN A 103 19.77 -17.32 29.36
C GLN A 103 20.20 -16.35 28.25
N ILE A 104 21.49 -15.95 28.24
CA ILE A 104 22.08 -15.12 27.19
C ILE A 104 22.03 -15.86 25.84
N GLN A 105 22.48 -17.12 25.78
CA GLN A 105 22.41 -17.92 24.55
C GLN A 105 20.97 -18.07 24.03
N LYS A 106 20.01 -18.30 24.93
CA LYS A 106 18.59 -18.38 24.56
C LYS A 106 18.12 -17.06 23.95
N MET A 107 18.42 -15.93 24.57
CA MET A 107 18.05 -14.60 24.10
C MET A 107 18.65 -14.28 22.71
N GLU A 108 19.93 -14.60 22.48
CA GLU A 108 20.58 -14.40 21.18
C GLU A 108 19.96 -15.27 20.08
N SER A 109 19.59 -16.52 20.40
CA SER A 109 18.92 -17.42 19.45
C SER A 109 17.55 -16.90 18.98
N PHE A 110 16.82 -16.17 19.83
CA PHE A 110 15.56 -15.51 19.46
C PHE A 110 15.80 -14.27 18.58
N SER A 111 16.85 -13.50 18.84
CA SER A 111 17.22 -12.32 18.03
C SER A 111 17.65 -12.70 16.61
N GLN A 112 18.35 -13.82 16.43
CA GLN A 112 18.81 -14.30 15.13
C GLN A 112 17.70 -14.95 14.27
N ARG A 113 16.57 -15.33 14.86
CA ARG A 113 15.40 -15.82 14.11
C ARG A 113 14.79 -14.67 13.34
N LYS A 114 15.24 -14.46 12.10
CA LYS A 114 14.57 -13.58 11.15
C LYS A 114 13.08 -13.95 11.12
N PRO A 115 12.15 -12.99 11.28
CA PRO A 115 10.73 -13.29 11.15
C PRO A 115 10.52 -13.96 9.79
N PRO A 116 9.72 -15.04 9.71
CA PRO A 116 9.45 -15.68 8.43
C PRO A 116 8.89 -14.62 7.50
N TYR A 117 9.69 -14.24 6.52
CA TYR A 117 9.41 -13.16 5.58
C TYR A 117 8.30 -13.64 4.62
N LYS A 118 7.05 -13.74 5.11
CA LYS A 118 5.88 -14.28 4.38
C LYS A 118 5.42 -13.39 3.20
N GLY A 119 6.12 -12.29 2.90
CA GLY A 119 5.64 -11.27 1.96
C GLY A 119 6.31 -11.18 0.58
N ARG A 120 7.43 -11.87 0.30
CA ARG A 120 8.16 -11.69 -0.99
C ARG A 120 8.33 -12.94 -1.85
N ARG A 121 8.55 -14.12 -1.27
CA ARG A 121 8.74 -15.35 -2.07
C ARG A 121 7.44 -15.82 -2.75
N ASP A 122 6.30 -15.64 -2.07
CA ASP A 122 5.00 -16.11 -2.56
C ASP A 122 4.52 -15.35 -3.81
N PHE A 123 4.93 -14.07 -3.96
CA PHE A 123 4.64 -13.27 -5.15
C PHE A 123 5.49 -13.66 -6.36
N GLN A 124 6.76 -14.00 -6.17
CA GLN A 124 7.62 -14.45 -7.27
C GLN A 124 7.14 -15.81 -7.79
N HIS A 125 6.83 -16.76 -6.90
CA HIS A 125 6.31 -18.07 -7.29
C HIS A 125 4.96 -17.99 -8.02
N ARG A 126 4.00 -17.18 -7.55
CA ARG A 126 2.72 -17.00 -8.28
C ARG A 126 2.91 -16.38 -9.67
N ARG A 127 3.87 -15.47 -9.84
CA ARG A 127 4.12 -14.80 -11.13
C ARG A 127 4.76 -15.76 -12.12
N GLU A 128 5.63 -16.63 -11.63
CA GLU A 128 6.27 -17.70 -12.40
C GLU A 128 5.27 -18.79 -12.82
N MET A 129 4.38 -19.20 -11.90
CA MET A 129 3.29 -20.13 -12.19
C MET A 129 2.31 -19.59 -13.23
N ARG A 130 1.99 -18.30 -13.19
CA ARG A 130 1.15 -17.65 -14.23
C ARG A 130 1.82 -17.68 -15.60
N ARG A 131 3.11 -17.33 -15.68
CA ARG A 131 3.87 -17.38 -16.95
C ARG A 131 3.90 -18.78 -17.55
N LYS A 132 4.14 -19.82 -16.75
CA LYS A 132 4.11 -21.21 -17.23
C LYS A 132 2.74 -21.64 -17.76
N ARG A 133 1.67 -21.17 -17.13
CA ARG A 133 0.29 -21.50 -17.54
C ARG A 133 -0.08 -20.85 -18.88
N ASP A 134 0.40 -19.63 -19.13
CA ASP A 134 0.17 -18.93 -20.40
C ASP A 134 0.98 -19.56 -21.55
N THR A 135 2.19 -20.07 -21.28
CA THR A 135 2.99 -20.77 -22.30
C THR A 135 2.42 -22.14 -22.70
N LEU A 136 1.67 -22.80 -21.80
CA LEU A 136 1.03 -24.09 -22.08
C LEU A 136 -0.33 -23.96 -22.77
N ARG A 137 -0.92 -22.75 -22.81
CA ARG A 137 -2.21 -22.47 -23.46
C ARG A 137 -2.07 -22.05 -24.92
N ASN A 138 -0.86 -21.64 -25.34
CA ASN A 138 -0.52 -21.19 -26.69
C ASN A 138 0.29 -22.23 -27.49
N ARG A 139 0.26 -23.50 -27.07
CA ARG A 139 0.69 -24.67 -27.86
C ARG A 139 -0.51 -25.57 -28.07
#